data_AF-A0A9W4N1V3-F1
#
_entry.id   AF-A0A9W4N1V3-F1
#
_cell.length_a   1.000
_cell.length_b   1.000
_cell.length_c   1.000
_cell.angle_alpha   90.00
_cell.angle_beta   90.00
_cell.angle_gamma   90.00
#
_symmetry.space_group_name_H-M   'P 1'
#
loop_
_entity.id
_entity.type
_entity.pdbx_description
1 polymer ?
#
loop_
_entity_poly.entity_id
_entity_poly.type
_entity_poly.pdbx_seq_one_letter_code
_entity_poly.pdbx_strand_id
1 'polypeptide(L)'
;MSTSSNENTIFDFEVREDEIDLAKSVPKLKGASNWRMWETQMFMMLRFNNPVYVQLVRDEIKMPPTPIYADQSHRSVRNLLFREAGGNEEKETRITAEAIKAHSIQIVASNLELRKHHVDGEEKWERANTRAFLQFVSTLEPQISSSLYDITNVREAYLALKDLYWNPSHHATYLRFKKLVNLRYKREDPHTFVARFKNVLGDYTAFVGDMTALQELCHFKRAVVSNPRCHLFILNLTINEEDPDMMNQVYRDFVVAVRLHQMLSKS
;
A
#
# COMPACT_ATOMS: atom_id res chain seq x y z
N MET A 1 23.66 8.23 -10.62
CA MET A 1 23.40 6.78 -10.66
C MET A 1 21.94 6.61 -11.03
N SER A 2 21.68 6.15 -12.25
CA SER A 2 20.32 5.95 -12.77
C SER A 2 19.73 4.70 -12.13
N THR A 3 18.77 4.88 -11.23
CA THR A 3 17.88 3.79 -10.82
C THR A 3 16.93 3.55 -11.99
N SER A 4 17.14 2.47 -12.76
CA SER A 4 16.10 1.99 -13.66
C SER A 4 14.90 1.66 -12.78
N SER A 5 13.79 2.38 -12.94
CA SER A 5 12.52 1.88 -12.47
C SER A 5 12.28 0.58 -13.24
N ASN A 6 12.41 -0.56 -12.57
CA ASN A 6 11.84 -1.81 -13.07
C ASN A 6 10.32 -1.63 -13.02
N GLU A 7 9.77 -0.91 -13.99
CA GLU A 7 8.34 -0.84 -14.23
C GLU A 7 7.95 -2.19 -14.80
N ASN A 8 7.58 -3.13 -13.93
CA ASN A 8 6.95 -4.37 -14.38
C ASN A 8 5.67 -3.98 -15.13
N THR A 9 5.53 -4.52 -16.34
CA THR A 9 4.29 -4.41 -17.11
C THR A 9 3.41 -5.62 -16.83
N ILE A 10 2.13 -5.55 -17.20
CA ILE A 10 1.27 -6.73 -17.08
C ILE A 10 1.71 -7.87 -18.01
N PHE A 11 2.46 -7.55 -19.06
CA PHE A 11 2.99 -8.54 -20.01
C PHE A 11 4.11 -9.38 -19.41
N ASP A 12 4.77 -8.89 -18.36
CA ASP A 12 5.81 -9.60 -17.59
C ASP A 12 5.21 -10.50 -16.50
N PHE A 13 3.88 -10.55 -16.38
CA PHE A 13 3.23 -11.35 -15.35
C PHE A 13 3.38 -12.85 -15.61
N GLU A 14 4.10 -13.51 -14.71
CA GLU A 14 4.16 -14.96 -14.61
C GLU A 14 3.84 -15.40 -13.17
N VAL A 15 3.18 -16.55 -13.08
CA VAL A 15 2.90 -17.21 -11.79
C VAL A 15 4.16 -17.95 -11.37
N ARG A 16 4.63 -17.70 -10.15
CA ARG A 16 5.79 -18.42 -9.63
C ARG A 16 5.35 -19.70 -8.93
N GLU A 17 6.12 -20.76 -9.11
CA GLU A 17 5.86 -22.05 -8.44
C GLU A 17 6.14 -21.99 -6.93
N ASP A 18 7.01 -21.06 -6.50
CA ASP A 18 7.47 -20.89 -5.13
C ASP A 18 6.70 -19.83 -4.33
N GLU A 19 5.49 -19.47 -4.76
CA GLU A 19 4.66 -18.50 -4.03
C GLU A 19 4.28 -19.00 -2.64
N ILE A 20 4.47 -18.13 -1.65
CA ILE A 20 4.16 -18.39 -0.26
C ILE A 20 2.65 -18.37 -0.04
N ASP A 21 2.16 -19.29 0.78
CA ASP A 21 0.79 -19.29 1.28
C ASP A 21 0.58 -18.12 2.26
N LEU A 22 -0.10 -17.08 1.77
CA LEU A 22 -0.43 -15.89 2.56
C LEU A 22 -1.32 -16.22 3.77
N ALA A 23 -2.18 -17.25 3.70
CA ALA A 23 -3.05 -17.61 4.81
C ALA A 23 -2.28 -18.08 6.05
N LYS A 24 -1.06 -18.60 5.87
CA LYS A 24 -0.16 -19.03 6.94
C LYS A 24 0.79 -17.92 7.42
N SER A 25 1.05 -16.93 6.56
CA SER A 25 2.11 -15.94 6.76
C SER A 25 1.56 -14.58 7.22
N VAL A 26 0.31 -14.27 6.89
CA VAL A 26 -0.36 -13.02 7.26
C VAL A 26 -1.38 -13.31 8.37
N PRO A 27 -1.33 -12.59 9.51
CA PRO A 27 -2.35 -12.74 10.56
C PRO A 27 -3.72 -12.35 10.00
N LYS A 28 -4.78 -13.11 10.29
CA LYS A 28 -6.11 -12.82 9.75
C LYS A 28 -6.60 -11.41 10.09
N LEU A 29 -7.20 -10.71 9.12
CA LEU A 29 -7.89 -9.45 9.39
C LEU A 29 -9.10 -9.70 10.30
N LYS A 30 -9.18 -8.98 11.42
CA LYS A 30 -10.27 -9.05 12.42
C LYS A 30 -11.12 -7.77 12.46
N GLY A 31 -10.79 -6.81 11.59
CA GLY A 31 -11.40 -5.49 11.51
C GLY A 31 -10.44 -4.36 11.90
N ALA A 32 -10.99 -3.24 12.34
CA ALA A 32 -10.24 -2.01 12.56
C ALA A 32 -9.12 -2.13 13.62
N SER A 33 -9.22 -3.07 14.56
CA SER A 33 -8.26 -3.26 15.65
C SER A 33 -6.90 -3.78 15.21
N ASN A 34 -6.82 -4.50 14.09
CA ASN A 34 -5.55 -5.01 13.55
C ASN A 34 -5.28 -4.60 12.09
N TRP A 35 -6.07 -3.66 11.55
CA TRP A 35 -5.97 -3.20 10.16
C TRP A 35 -4.53 -2.88 9.72
N ARG A 36 -3.82 -2.00 10.42
CA ARG A 36 -2.48 -1.55 10.00
C ARG A 36 -1.45 -2.66 9.96
N MET A 37 -1.45 -3.51 11.00
CA MET A 37 -0.55 -4.66 11.06
C MET A 37 -0.86 -5.62 9.92
N TRP A 38 -2.14 -5.92 9.71
CA TRP A 38 -2.59 -6.77 8.61
C TRP A 38 -2.21 -6.18 7.25
N GLU A 39 -2.53 -4.92 6.99
CA GLU A 39 -2.26 -4.21 5.73
C GLU A 39 -0.77 -4.25 5.39
N THR A 40 0.09 -3.96 6.37
CA THR A 40 1.55 -3.98 6.20
C THR A 40 2.04 -5.38 5.82
N GLN A 41 1.63 -6.40 6.57
CA GLN A 41 2.06 -7.79 6.32
C GLN A 41 1.49 -8.33 5.01
N MET A 42 0.24 -8.03 4.70
CA MET A 42 -0.43 -8.41 3.45
C MET A 42 0.31 -7.83 2.24
N PHE A 43 0.62 -6.53 2.23
CA PHE A 43 1.38 -5.92 1.14
C PHE A 43 2.79 -6.46 1.01
N MET A 44 3.47 -6.72 2.15
CA MET A 44 4.81 -7.31 2.14
C MET A 44 4.80 -8.70 1.50
N MET A 45 3.85 -9.57 1.88
CA MET A 45 3.77 -10.93 1.36
C MET A 45 3.28 -10.98 -0.09
N LEU A 46 2.31 -10.16 -0.48
CA LEU A 46 1.91 -10.04 -1.89
C LEU A 46 3.10 -9.62 -2.76
N ARG A 47 3.87 -8.61 -2.34
CA ARG A 47 5.05 -8.14 -3.07
C ARG A 47 6.13 -9.20 -3.18
N PHE A 48 6.31 -9.99 -2.11
CA PHE A 48 7.28 -11.09 -2.10
C PHE A 48 6.92 -12.16 -3.14
N ASN A 49 5.64 -12.54 -3.22
CA ASN A 49 5.15 -13.49 -4.21
C ASN A 49 5.27 -12.92 -5.63
N ASN A 50 4.64 -11.77 -5.87
CA ASN A 50 4.77 -11.08 -7.15
C ASN A 50 4.53 -9.57 -6.99
N PRO A 51 5.47 -8.69 -7.42
CA PRO A 51 5.30 -7.25 -7.34
C PRO A 51 4.04 -6.73 -8.06
N VAL A 52 3.59 -7.39 -9.13
CA VAL A 52 2.37 -7.03 -9.89
C VAL A 52 1.14 -7.02 -8.99
N TYR A 53 1.06 -7.89 -7.99
CA TYR A 53 -0.10 -7.94 -7.09
C TYR A 53 -0.27 -6.65 -6.30
N VAL A 54 0.83 -6.08 -5.80
CA VAL A 54 0.78 -4.79 -5.09
C VAL A 54 0.48 -3.65 -6.05
N GLN A 55 1.02 -3.71 -7.27
CA GLN A 55 0.76 -2.72 -8.31
C GLN A 55 -0.72 -2.70 -8.72
N LEU A 56 -1.37 -3.87 -8.81
CA LEU A 56 -2.82 -3.98 -9.06
C LEU A 56 -3.64 -3.34 -7.93
N VAL A 57 -3.34 -3.66 -6.67
CA VAL A 57 -4.03 -3.08 -5.52
C VAL A 57 -3.87 -1.55 -5.46
N ARG A 58 -2.72 -1.03 -5.91
CA ARG A 58 -2.40 0.40 -5.91
C ARG A 58 -2.85 1.16 -7.16
N ASP A 59 -3.51 0.50 -8.12
CA ASP A 59 -3.91 1.09 -9.41
C ASP A 59 -2.73 1.50 -10.32
N GLU A 60 -1.54 0.92 -10.09
CA GLU A 60 -0.34 1.20 -10.87
C GLU A 60 -0.32 0.43 -12.20
N ILE A 61 -0.95 -0.75 -12.23
CA ILE A 61 -1.17 -1.55 -13.45
C ILE A 61 -2.66 -1.64 -13.75
N LYS A 62 -3.04 -1.21 -14.96
CA LYS A 62 -4.43 -1.20 -15.43
C LYS A 62 -4.66 -2.26 -16.49
N MET A 63 -5.93 -2.64 -16.66
CA MET A 63 -6.36 -3.42 -17.81
C MET A 63 -5.92 -2.69 -19.09
N PRO A 64 -5.28 -3.37 -20.04
CA PRO A 64 -4.95 -2.78 -21.33
C PRO A 64 -6.20 -2.16 -21.98
N PRO A 65 -6.12 -0.92 -22.50
CA PRO A 65 -7.26 -0.32 -23.18
C PRO A 65 -7.48 -0.98 -24.54
N THR A 66 -8.74 -1.00 -24.97
CA THR A 66 -9.11 -1.51 -26.30
C THR A 66 -8.28 -0.82 -27.41
N PRO A 67 -7.65 -1.57 -28.33
CA PRO A 67 -6.79 -0.99 -29.35
C PRO A 67 -7.61 -0.22 -30.38
N ILE A 68 -7.02 0.83 -30.95
CA ILE A 68 -7.59 1.55 -32.08
C ILE A 68 -7.08 0.88 -33.36
N TYR A 69 -8.00 0.33 -34.16
CA TYR A 69 -7.66 -0.31 -35.43
C TYR A 69 -7.64 0.71 -36.56
N ALA A 70 -6.65 0.60 -37.44
CA ALA A 70 -6.61 1.40 -38.65
C ALA A 70 -7.68 0.94 -39.66
N ASP A 71 -8.34 1.89 -40.32
CA ASP A 71 -9.34 1.59 -41.34
C ASP A 71 -8.69 1.06 -42.61
N GLN A 72 -9.07 -0.16 -42.99
CA GLN A 72 -8.58 -0.88 -44.16
C GLN A 72 -9.34 -0.55 -45.45
N SER A 73 -10.34 0.35 -45.40
CA SER A 73 -11.12 0.73 -46.57
C SER A 73 -10.25 1.37 -47.64
N HIS A 74 -10.55 1.07 -48.92
CA HIS A 74 -9.76 1.58 -50.04
C HIS A 74 -9.61 3.11 -50.02
N ARG A 75 -10.65 3.84 -49.59
CA ARG A 75 -10.62 5.30 -49.47
C ARG A 75 -9.66 5.75 -48.36
N SER A 76 -9.72 5.13 -47.19
CA SER A 76 -8.87 5.49 -46.05
C SER A 76 -7.41 5.14 -46.29
N VAL A 77 -7.13 3.97 -46.89
CA VAL A 77 -5.78 3.57 -47.28
C VAL A 77 -5.22 4.50 -48.36
N ARG A 78 -6.01 4.85 -49.38
CA ARG A 78 -5.61 5.83 -50.40
C ARG A 78 -5.25 7.17 -49.75
N ASN A 79 -6.12 7.69 -48.88
CA ASN A 79 -5.89 8.96 -48.18
C ASN A 79 -4.63 8.93 -47.29
N LEU A 80 -4.38 7.80 -46.63
CA LEU A 80 -3.17 7.59 -45.83
C LEU A 80 -1.91 7.65 -46.71
N LEU A 81 -1.89 6.92 -47.83
CA LEU A 81 -0.76 6.93 -48.77
C LEU A 81 -0.50 8.33 -49.37
N PHE A 82 -1.56 9.09 -49.69
CA PHE A 82 -1.41 10.48 -50.13
C PHE A 82 -0.83 11.37 -49.02
N ARG A 83 -1.24 11.18 -47.76
CA ARG A 83 -0.65 11.89 -46.62
C ARG A 83 0.84 11.54 -46.43
N GLU A 84 1.20 10.28 -46.59
CA GLU A 84 2.60 9.80 -46.50
C GLU A 84 3.47 10.29 -47.67
N ALA A 85 2.87 10.50 -48.85
CA ALA A 85 3.56 11.05 -50.00
C ALA A 85 3.93 12.53 -49.80
N GLY A 86 3.16 13.29 -49.02
CA GLY A 86 3.50 14.65 -48.59
C GLY A 86 3.66 15.65 -49.75
N GLY A 87 2.91 15.47 -50.84
CA GLY A 87 2.99 16.31 -52.05
C GLY A 87 4.14 15.95 -52.99
N ASN A 88 4.82 14.81 -52.79
CA ASN A 88 5.84 14.31 -53.70
C ASN A 88 5.18 13.59 -54.90
N GLU A 89 5.24 14.20 -56.09
CA GLU A 89 4.63 13.67 -57.32
C GLU A 89 5.10 12.26 -57.70
N GLU A 90 6.39 11.92 -57.47
CA GLU A 90 6.90 10.57 -57.75
C GLU A 90 6.34 9.52 -56.79
N LYS A 91 6.03 9.90 -55.54
CA LYS A 91 5.37 8.99 -54.58
C LYS A 91 3.88 8.89 -54.85
N GLU A 92 3.23 9.98 -55.25
CA GLU A 92 1.80 9.99 -55.57
C GLU A 92 1.48 9.17 -56.82
N THR A 93 2.34 9.24 -57.86
CA THR A 93 2.22 8.41 -59.08
C THR A 93 2.35 6.91 -58.80
N ARG A 94 2.98 6.52 -57.67
CA ARG A 94 3.09 5.13 -57.20
C ARG A 94 1.87 4.66 -56.40
N ILE A 95 0.89 5.52 -56.11
CA ILE A 95 -0.37 5.14 -55.42
C ILE A 95 -1.31 4.46 -56.43
N THR A 96 -0.95 3.25 -56.84
CA THR A 96 -1.77 2.41 -57.73
C THR A 96 -2.78 1.58 -56.94
N ALA A 97 -3.70 0.90 -57.63
CA ALA A 97 -4.63 -0.03 -57.01
C ALA A 97 -3.89 -1.18 -56.28
N GLU A 98 -2.76 -1.64 -56.84
CA GLU A 98 -1.90 -2.66 -56.25
C GLU A 98 -1.21 -2.16 -54.98
N ALA A 99 -0.71 -0.91 -54.99
CA ALA A 99 -0.11 -0.29 -53.81
C ALA A 99 -1.14 -0.12 -52.68
N ILE A 100 -2.36 0.33 -53.00
CA ILE A 100 -3.46 0.44 -52.04
C ILE A 100 -3.81 -0.96 -51.48
N LYS A 101 -3.88 -1.98 -52.34
CA LYS A 101 -4.16 -3.36 -51.91
C LYS A 101 -3.06 -3.91 -51.01
N ALA A 102 -1.79 -3.71 -51.35
CA ALA A 102 -0.65 -4.14 -50.55
C ALA A 102 -0.64 -3.47 -49.17
N HIS A 103 -0.92 -2.17 -49.11
CA HIS A 103 -0.98 -1.44 -47.84
C HIS A 103 -2.21 -1.82 -47.01
N SER A 104 -3.35 -2.10 -47.64
CA SER A 104 -4.52 -2.66 -46.96
C SER A 104 -4.19 -4.00 -46.29
N ILE A 105 -3.43 -4.89 -46.95
CA ILE A 105 -2.95 -6.15 -46.36
C ILE A 105 -2.04 -5.90 -45.14
N GLN A 106 -1.15 -4.91 -45.22
CA GLN A 106 -0.29 -4.52 -44.09
C GLN A 106 -1.10 -4.02 -42.89
N ILE A 107 -2.12 -3.18 -43.13
CA ILE A 107 -3.04 -2.70 -42.08
C ILE A 107 -3.79 -3.87 -41.44
N VAL A 108 -4.30 -4.82 -42.23
CA VAL A 108 -4.96 -6.03 -41.71
C VAL A 108 -4.02 -6.81 -40.80
N ALA A 109 -2.77 -7.03 -41.24
CA ALA A 109 -1.77 -7.76 -40.45
C ALA A 109 -1.42 -7.02 -39.14
N SER A 110 -1.22 -5.69 -39.20
CA SER A 110 -0.96 -4.88 -38.02
C SER A 110 -2.14 -4.88 -37.03
N ASN A 111 -3.37 -4.75 -37.53
CA ASN A 111 -4.58 -4.83 -36.70
C ASN A 111 -4.72 -6.21 -36.05
N LEU A 112 -4.35 -7.27 -36.75
CA LEU A 112 -4.37 -8.63 -36.21
C LEU A 112 -3.35 -8.79 -35.07
N GLU A 113 -2.15 -8.23 -35.22
CA GLU A 113 -1.13 -8.29 -34.17
C GLU A 113 -1.54 -7.48 -32.93
N LEU A 114 -2.12 -6.28 -33.13
CA LEU A 114 -2.69 -5.48 -32.04
C LEU A 114 -3.78 -6.23 -31.27
N ARG A 115 -4.63 -7.00 -31.97
CA ARG A 115 -5.65 -7.86 -31.34
C ARG A 115 -5.02 -8.94 -30.49
N LYS A 116 -4.03 -9.66 -31.02
CA LYS A 116 -3.34 -10.72 -30.27
C LYS A 116 -2.67 -10.18 -29.01
N HIS A 117 -1.95 -9.07 -29.15
CA HIS A 117 -1.27 -8.42 -28.02
C HIS A 117 -2.28 -7.93 -26.97
N HIS A 118 -3.41 -7.38 -27.38
CA HIS A 118 -4.48 -6.98 -26.44
C HIS A 118 -5.05 -8.18 -25.69
N VAL A 119 -5.39 -9.26 -26.39
CA VAL A 119 -5.94 -10.47 -25.76
C VAL A 119 -4.95 -11.07 -24.77
N ASP A 120 -3.66 -11.16 -25.11
CA ASP A 120 -2.62 -11.61 -24.16
C ASP A 120 -2.57 -10.73 -22.90
N GLY A 121 -2.64 -9.41 -23.09
CA GLY A 121 -2.64 -8.45 -21.99
C GLY A 121 -3.88 -8.56 -21.09
N GLU A 122 -5.07 -8.72 -21.67
CA GLU A 122 -6.32 -8.94 -20.94
C GLU A 122 -6.27 -10.24 -20.14
N GLU A 123 -5.84 -11.33 -20.76
CA GLU A 123 -5.72 -12.64 -20.09
C GLU A 123 -4.72 -12.60 -18.93
N LYS A 124 -3.56 -11.95 -19.13
CA LYS A 124 -2.56 -11.78 -18.07
C LYS A 124 -3.07 -10.90 -16.94
N TRP A 125 -3.75 -9.81 -17.26
CA TRP A 125 -4.36 -8.93 -16.26
C TRP A 125 -5.40 -9.68 -15.43
N GLU A 126 -6.31 -10.40 -16.07
CA GLU A 126 -7.38 -11.14 -15.39
C GLU A 126 -6.81 -12.25 -14.50
N ARG A 127 -5.79 -12.96 -14.99
CA ARG A 127 -5.09 -14.01 -14.23
C ARG A 127 -4.36 -13.41 -13.02
N ALA A 128 -3.68 -12.29 -13.19
CA ALA A 128 -2.97 -11.60 -12.11
C ALA A 128 -3.95 -11.07 -11.05
N ASN A 129 -5.03 -10.41 -11.48
CA ASN A 129 -6.09 -9.90 -10.61
C ASN A 129 -6.76 -11.02 -9.83
N THR A 130 -7.19 -12.10 -10.51
CA THR A 130 -7.83 -13.25 -9.86
C THR A 130 -6.90 -13.88 -8.83
N ARG A 131 -5.62 -14.08 -9.16
CA ARG A 131 -4.67 -14.70 -8.25
C ARG A 131 -4.35 -13.81 -7.05
N ALA A 132 -4.15 -12.51 -7.27
CA ALA A 132 -3.98 -11.53 -6.21
C ALA A 132 -5.20 -11.47 -5.28
N PHE A 133 -6.42 -11.49 -5.85
CA PHE A 133 -7.67 -11.52 -5.11
C PHE A 133 -7.80 -12.76 -4.23
N LEU A 134 -7.52 -13.95 -4.76
CA LEU A 134 -7.55 -15.19 -3.98
C LEU A 134 -6.54 -15.16 -2.82
N GLN A 135 -5.31 -14.71 -3.07
CA GLN A 135 -4.31 -14.56 -2.01
C GLN A 135 -4.72 -13.51 -0.97
N PHE A 136 -5.29 -12.38 -1.40
CA PHE A 136 -5.82 -11.34 -0.53
C PHE A 136 -6.93 -11.88 0.39
N VAL A 137 -7.95 -12.52 -0.20
CA VAL A 137 -9.09 -13.09 0.53
C VAL A 137 -8.63 -14.19 1.50
N SER A 138 -7.59 -14.94 1.15
CA SER A 138 -6.99 -15.95 2.04
C SER A 138 -6.47 -15.37 3.36
N THR A 139 -6.28 -14.06 3.47
CA THR A 139 -5.84 -13.37 4.70
C THR A 139 -7.00 -12.83 5.54
N LEU A 140 -8.25 -13.04 5.13
CA LEU A 140 -9.43 -12.53 5.82
C LEU A 140 -10.07 -13.58 6.73
N GLU A 141 -10.73 -13.13 7.81
CA GLU A 141 -11.67 -13.98 8.54
C GLU A 141 -12.90 -14.31 7.65
N PRO A 142 -13.54 -15.48 7.83
CA PRO A 142 -14.65 -15.90 6.97
C PRO A 142 -15.79 -14.88 6.87
N GLN A 143 -16.12 -14.20 7.96
CA GLN A 143 -17.19 -13.21 7.99
C GLN A 143 -16.87 -11.98 7.13
N ILE A 144 -15.60 -11.58 7.07
CA ILE A 144 -15.11 -10.45 6.25
C ILE A 144 -14.99 -10.89 4.79
N SER A 145 -14.53 -12.11 4.53
CA SER A 145 -14.49 -12.65 3.18
C SER A 145 -15.89 -12.70 2.56
N SER A 146 -16.90 -13.11 3.32
CA SER A 146 -18.28 -13.18 2.84
C SER A 146 -18.89 -11.82 2.49
N SER A 147 -18.39 -10.71 3.07
CA SER A 147 -18.88 -9.38 2.71
C SER A 147 -18.32 -8.86 1.38
N LEU A 148 -17.45 -9.62 0.72
CA LEU A 148 -16.84 -9.28 -0.57
C LEU A 148 -17.36 -10.18 -1.71
N TYR A 149 -18.50 -10.86 -1.53
CA TYR A 149 -18.96 -11.93 -2.43
C TYR A 149 -19.22 -11.48 -3.88
N ASP A 150 -19.51 -10.20 -4.09
CA ASP A 150 -19.81 -9.57 -5.37
C ASP A 150 -18.59 -8.87 -6.00
N ILE A 151 -17.46 -8.83 -5.30
CA ILE A 151 -16.25 -8.17 -5.76
C ILE A 151 -15.28 -9.22 -6.31
N THR A 152 -14.83 -9.02 -7.55
CA THR A 152 -13.82 -9.89 -8.21
C THR A 152 -12.49 -9.19 -8.42
N ASN A 153 -12.44 -7.87 -8.23
CA ASN A 153 -11.25 -7.05 -8.40
C ASN A 153 -10.52 -6.86 -7.05
N VAL A 154 -9.23 -7.18 -7.00
CA VAL A 154 -8.43 -7.10 -5.77
C VAL A 154 -8.32 -5.69 -5.21
N ARG A 155 -8.28 -4.67 -6.07
CA ARG A 155 -8.24 -3.27 -5.68
C ARG A 155 -9.56 -2.83 -5.09
N GLU A 156 -10.68 -3.17 -5.74
CA GLU A 156 -12.02 -2.84 -5.24
C GLU A 156 -12.25 -3.48 -3.87
N ALA A 157 -11.82 -4.73 -3.69
CA ALA A 157 -11.90 -5.43 -2.42
C ALA A 157 -11.08 -4.73 -1.33
N TYR A 158 -9.84 -4.37 -1.63
CA TYR A 158 -9.00 -3.59 -0.71
C TYR A 158 -9.64 -2.24 -0.34
N LEU A 159 -10.16 -1.50 -1.31
CA LEU A 159 -10.80 -0.21 -1.07
C LEU A 159 -12.08 -0.34 -0.23
N ALA A 160 -12.91 -1.36 -0.47
CA ALA A 160 -14.10 -1.62 0.32
C ALA A 160 -13.75 -1.90 1.79
N LEU A 161 -12.75 -2.76 2.04
CA LEU A 161 -12.31 -3.03 3.40
C LEU A 161 -11.63 -1.80 4.04
N LYS A 162 -10.91 -1.01 3.25
CA LYS A 162 -10.27 0.23 3.72
C LYS A 162 -11.30 1.27 4.12
N ASP A 163 -12.38 1.43 3.36
CA ASP A 163 -13.46 2.32 3.77
C ASP A 163 -14.14 1.83 5.05
N LEU A 164 -14.36 0.52 5.17
CA LEU A 164 -15.03 -0.09 6.33
C LEU A 164 -14.20 -0.03 7.62
N TYR A 165 -12.91 -0.35 7.55
CA TYR A 165 -12.04 -0.52 8.72
C TYR A 165 -10.99 0.57 8.89
N TRP A 166 -10.74 1.37 7.85
CA TRP A 166 -9.69 2.38 7.79
C TRP A 166 -10.20 3.78 7.39
N ASN A 167 -11.47 4.09 7.63
CA ASN A 167 -11.99 5.46 7.51
C ASN A 167 -12.13 6.11 8.90
N PRO A 168 -11.07 6.73 9.46
CA PRO A 168 -11.20 7.41 10.73
C PRO A 168 -12.03 8.68 10.52
N SER A 169 -13.30 8.66 10.93
CA SER A 169 -14.03 9.92 11.09
C SER A 169 -13.20 10.87 11.97
N HIS A 170 -13.26 12.18 11.72
CA HIS A 170 -12.57 13.17 12.56
C HIS A 170 -12.85 12.96 14.06
N HIS A 171 -14.08 12.52 14.38
CA HIS A 171 -14.48 12.13 15.72
C HIS A 171 -13.68 10.93 16.26
N ALA A 172 -13.48 9.88 15.47
CA ALA A 172 -12.71 8.71 15.86
C ALA A 172 -11.22 9.05 16.06
N THR A 173 -10.63 9.91 15.23
CA THR A 173 -9.27 10.43 15.42
C THR A 173 -9.18 11.26 16.70
N TYR A 174 -10.16 12.14 16.95
CA TYR A 174 -10.24 12.92 18.16
C TYR A 174 -10.35 12.06 19.42
N LEU A 175 -11.13 10.98 19.42
CA LEU A 175 -11.21 10.06 20.56
C LEU A 175 -9.87 9.37 20.86
N ARG A 176 -9.10 9.00 19.84
CA ARG A 176 -7.74 8.45 20.00
C ARG A 176 -6.77 9.47 20.58
N PHE A 177 -6.78 10.69 20.03
CA PHE A 177 -6.02 11.80 20.59
C PHE A 177 -6.38 12.06 22.05
N LYS A 178 -7.69 12.10 22.36
CA LYS A 178 -8.23 12.26 23.72
C LYS A 178 -7.75 11.15 24.65
N LYS A 179 -7.70 9.89 24.20
CA LYS A 179 -7.15 8.75 24.95
C LYS A 179 -5.67 8.94 25.26
N LEU A 180 -4.86 9.34 24.27
CA LEU A 180 -3.44 9.63 24.44
C LEU A 180 -3.18 10.76 25.45
N VAL A 181 -3.82 11.93 25.27
CA VAL A 181 -3.57 13.10 26.13
C VAL A 181 -4.12 12.97 27.55
N ASN A 182 -5.03 12.02 27.80
CA ASN A 182 -5.59 11.71 29.11
C ASN A 182 -4.94 10.48 29.76
N LEU A 183 -4.03 9.78 29.08
CA LEU A 183 -3.29 8.69 29.66
C LEU A 183 -2.43 9.21 30.82
N ARG A 184 -2.50 8.55 31.98
CA ARG A 184 -1.74 8.93 33.18
C ARG A 184 -1.08 7.72 33.81
N TYR A 185 0.16 7.89 34.27
CA TYR A 185 0.83 6.90 35.11
C TYR A 185 0.27 6.96 36.53
N LYS A 186 -0.13 5.80 37.06
CA LYS A 186 -0.69 5.67 38.40
C LYS A 186 0.28 4.92 39.33
N ARG A 187 -0.14 3.82 39.96
CA ARG A 187 0.70 3.03 40.88
C ARG A 187 1.07 1.66 40.33
N GLU A 188 0.85 1.43 39.04
CA GLU A 188 1.17 0.15 38.40
C GLU A 188 2.68 0.00 38.15
N ASP A 189 3.07 -1.20 37.72
CA ASP A 189 4.44 -1.48 37.29
C ASP A 189 4.84 -0.54 36.12
N PRO A 190 6.01 0.10 36.19
CA PRO A 190 6.42 1.08 35.19
C PRO A 190 6.65 0.48 33.79
N HIS A 191 7.05 -0.79 33.65
CA HIS A 191 7.14 -1.42 32.33
C HIS A 191 5.76 -1.61 31.72
N THR A 192 4.80 -2.06 32.54
CA THR A 192 3.40 -2.23 32.11
C THR A 192 2.83 -0.89 31.64
N PHE A 193 3.14 0.20 32.33
CA PHE A 193 2.77 1.54 31.89
C PHE A 193 3.42 1.92 30.55
N VAL A 194 4.73 1.73 30.38
CA VAL A 194 5.44 2.04 29.13
C VAL A 194 4.85 1.26 27.95
N ALA A 195 4.58 -0.04 28.13
CA ALA A 195 3.95 -0.86 27.10
C ALA A 195 2.55 -0.32 26.73
N ARG A 196 1.75 0.07 27.73
CA ARG A 196 0.43 0.68 27.49
C ARG A 196 0.54 2.04 26.81
N PHE A 197 1.52 2.86 27.17
CA PHE A 197 1.77 4.14 26.52
C PHE A 197 2.13 3.94 25.05
N LYS A 198 3.10 3.07 24.75
CA LYS A 198 3.50 2.73 23.37
C LYS A 198 2.34 2.21 22.54
N ASN A 199 1.48 1.38 23.14
CA ASN A 199 0.27 0.88 22.49
C ASN A 199 -0.71 2.03 22.15
N VAL A 200 -1.03 2.91 23.10
CA VAL A 200 -1.95 4.05 22.88
C VAL A 200 -1.38 5.08 21.91
N LEU A 201 -0.05 5.29 21.93
CA LEU A 201 0.63 6.15 20.97
C LEU A 201 0.57 5.54 19.56
N GLY A 202 0.89 4.26 19.42
CA GLY A 202 0.79 3.52 18.16
C GLY A 202 -0.64 3.52 17.59
N ASP A 203 -1.65 3.36 18.45
CA ASP A 203 -3.07 3.49 18.09
C ASP A 203 -3.38 4.86 17.47
N TYR A 204 -2.72 5.94 17.90
CA TYR A 204 -2.93 7.30 17.42
C TYR A 204 -2.10 7.58 16.15
N THR A 205 -0.79 7.34 16.18
CA THR A 205 0.14 7.60 15.06
C THR A 205 -0.18 6.75 13.84
N ALA A 206 -0.77 5.56 14.05
CA ALA A 206 -1.34 4.77 12.97
C ALA A 206 -2.23 5.59 12.03
N PHE A 207 -3.01 6.55 12.54
CA PHE A 207 -3.98 7.33 11.76
C PHE A 207 -3.48 8.72 11.35
N VAL A 208 -2.66 9.36 12.18
CA VAL A 208 -2.19 10.74 11.92
C VAL A 208 -0.79 10.82 11.31
N GLY A 209 -0.10 9.69 11.16
CA GLY A 209 1.29 9.62 10.75
C GLY A 209 2.25 9.59 11.94
N ASP A 210 3.53 9.39 11.63
CA ASP A 210 4.58 9.28 12.65
C ASP A 210 4.79 10.60 13.38
N MET A 211 5.14 10.47 14.65
CA MET A 211 5.41 11.57 15.56
C MET A 211 6.92 11.73 15.74
N THR A 212 7.41 12.95 15.82
CA THR A 212 8.83 13.20 16.14
C THR A 212 9.14 12.73 17.58
N ALA A 213 10.38 12.32 17.85
CA ALA A 213 10.81 11.89 19.18
C ALA A 213 10.51 12.94 20.27
N LEU A 214 10.65 14.24 19.94
CA LEU A 214 10.35 15.34 20.85
C LEU A 214 8.85 15.47 21.17
N GLN A 215 7.98 15.28 20.18
CA GLN A 215 6.53 15.27 20.39
C GLN A 215 6.12 14.07 21.26
N GLU A 216 6.68 12.88 21.00
CA GLU A 216 6.45 11.68 21.81
C GLU A 216 6.87 11.91 23.26
N LEU A 217 8.04 12.50 23.48
CA LEU A 217 8.54 12.89 24.79
C LEU A 217 7.59 13.84 25.52
N CYS A 218 7.05 14.85 24.85
CA CYS A 218 6.08 15.78 25.43
C CYS A 218 4.81 15.06 25.92
N HIS A 219 4.30 14.12 25.12
CA HIS A 219 3.17 13.29 25.52
C HIS A 219 3.51 12.37 26.70
N PHE A 220 4.71 11.78 26.71
CA PHE A 220 5.17 10.93 27.80
C PHE A 220 5.32 11.72 29.10
N LYS A 221 6.00 12.88 29.07
CA LYS A 221 6.11 13.80 30.22
C LYS A 221 4.73 14.18 30.76
N ARG A 222 3.79 14.55 29.88
CA ARG A 222 2.40 14.85 30.29
C ARG A 222 1.72 13.67 30.98
N ALA A 223 2.00 12.44 30.56
CA ALA A 223 1.40 11.26 31.13
C ALA A 223 1.94 10.93 32.53
N VAL A 224 3.17 11.34 32.87
CA VAL A 224 3.82 11.02 34.15
C VAL A 224 3.91 12.19 35.14
N VAL A 225 3.84 13.44 34.66
CA VAL A 225 4.11 14.65 35.47
C VAL A 225 3.22 14.83 36.70
N SER A 226 1.96 14.38 36.63
CA SER A 226 1.05 14.49 37.78
C SER A 226 1.33 13.48 38.89
N ASN A 227 2.27 12.56 38.69
CA ASN A 227 2.59 11.52 39.66
C ASN A 227 3.83 11.90 40.47
N PRO A 228 3.72 12.06 41.81
CA PRO A 228 4.85 12.47 42.65
C PRO A 228 6.06 11.54 42.56
N ARG A 229 5.85 10.24 42.29
CA ARG A 229 6.94 9.25 42.14
C ARG A 229 7.82 9.50 40.92
N CYS A 230 7.33 10.31 39.98
CA CYS A 230 8.02 10.63 38.74
C CYS A 230 8.79 11.94 38.82
N HIS A 231 8.71 12.70 39.92
CA HIS A 231 9.41 13.98 40.04
C HIS A 231 10.93 13.84 39.85
N LEU A 232 11.55 12.84 40.49
CA LEU A 232 12.99 12.59 40.35
C LEU A 232 13.36 12.24 38.91
N PHE A 233 12.53 11.45 38.23
CA PHE A 233 12.73 11.14 36.81
C PHE A 233 12.68 12.41 35.96
N ILE A 234 11.66 13.26 36.15
CA ILE A 234 11.48 14.46 35.33
C ILE A 234 12.60 15.48 35.54
N LEU A 235 13.04 15.68 36.78
CA LEU A 235 14.09 16.63 37.12
C LEU A 235 15.47 16.20 36.60
N ASN A 236 15.75 14.90 36.58
CA ASN A 236 17.04 14.36 36.17
C ASN A 236 17.08 13.89 34.71
N LEU A 237 15.99 14.10 33.96
CA LEU A 237 15.92 13.65 32.58
C LEU A 237 16.88 14.44 31.70
N THR A 238 17.91 13.77 31.22
CA THR A 238 18.84 14.27 30.21
C THR A 238 18.44 13.73 28.84
N ILE A 239 18.39 14.62 27.84
CA ILE A 239 17.89 14.29 26.51
C ILE A 239 18.99 14.63 25.52
N ASN A 240 19.34 13.65 24.68
CA ASN A 240 20.15 13.88 23.50
C ASN A 240 19.22 13.85 22.27
N GLU A 241 18.93 15.02 21.70
CA GLU A 241 18.00 15.14 20.56
C GLU A 241 18.57 14.55 19.26
N GLU A 242 19.89 14.38 19.18
CA GLU A 242 20.58 13.77 18.02
C GLU A 242 20.58 12.24 18.06
N ASP A 243 20.15 11.63 19.17
CA ASP A 243 20.09 10.17 19.31
C ASP A 243 18.83 9.61 18.62
N PRO A 244 18.97 8.77 17.58
CA PRO A 244 17.82 8.12 16.93
C PRO A 244 17.02 7.21 17.88
N ASP A 245 17.62 6.76 18.98
CA ASP A 245 17.01 5.91 20.00
C ASP A 245 16.61 6.66 21.28
N MET A 246 16.58 8.01 21.24
CA MET A 246 16.30 8.89 22.38
C MET A 246 15.13 8.40 23.25
N MET A 247 13.98 8.08 22.64
CA MET A 247 12.80 7.65 23.41
C MET A 247 13.01 6.30 24.11
N ASN A 248 13.76 5.38 23.51
CA ASN A 248 14.07 4.10 24.15
C ASN A 248 14.91 4.31 25.43
N GLN A 249 15.82 5.28 25.43
CA GLN A 249 16.56 5.67 26.63
C GLN A 249 15.64 6.30 27.69
N VAL A 250 14.80 7.26 27.31
CA VAL A 250 13.81 7.91 28.20
C VAL A 250 12.93 6.86 28.90
N TYR A 251 12.46 5.84 28.17
CA TYR A 251 11.65 4.76 28.74
C TYR A 251 12.40 3.91 29.76
N ARG A 252 13.68 3.60 29.52
CA ARG A 252 14.53 2.87 30.47
C ARG A 252 14.76 3.68 31.74
N ASP A 253 15.10 4.96 31.60
CA ASP A 253 15.38 5.85 32.73
C ASP A 253 14.15 6.05 33.61
N PHE A 254 12.97 6.16 33.01
CA PHE A 254 11.69 6.20 33.73
C PHE A 254 11.51 4.97 34.61
N VAL A 255 11.69 3.77 34.05
CA VAL A 255 11.54 2.52 34.79
C VAL A 255 12.50 2.45 35.96
N VAL A 256 13.77 2.78 35.74
CA VAL A 256 14.82 2.75 36.77
C VAL A 256 14.49 3.74 37.90
N ALA A 257 14.21 4.99 37.56
CA ALA A 257 13.93 6.04 38.54
C ALA A 257 12.69 5.73 39.40
N VAL A 258 11.61 5.24 38.78
CA VAL A 258 10.39 4.89 39.52
C VAL A 258 10.59 3.67 40.41
N ARG A 259 11.36 2.66 39.98
CA ARG A 259 11.70 1.49 40.81
C ARG A 259 12.57 1.86 42.00
N LEU A 260 13.60 2.69 41.80
CA LEU A 260 14.44 3.21 42.88
C LEU A 260 13.60 3.93 43.94
N HIS A 261 12.69 4.82 43.51
CA HIS A 261 11.76 5.47 44.43
C HIS A 261 10.88 4.46 45.19
N GLN A 262 10.38 3.41 44.53
CA GLN A 262 9.56 2.39 45.19
C GLN A 262 10.35 1.63 46.27
N MET A 263 11.63 1.33 46.03
CA MET A 263 12.49 0.64 47.00
C MET A 263 12.80 1.53 48.21
N LEU A 264 13.15 2.80 47.97
CA LEU A 264 13.44 3.76 49.03
C LEU A 264 12.23 4.11 49.89
N SER A 265 11.01 4.06 49.33
CA SER A 265 9.76 4.31 50.07
C SER A 265 9.26 3.15 50.93
N LYS A 266 9.91 1.98 50.86
CA LYS A 266 9.58 0.78 51.67
C LYS A 266 10.57 0.53 52.82
N SER A 267 11.67 1.30 52.87
CA SER A 267 12.64 1.30 53.97
C SER A 267 12.29 2.35 55.00
#